data_AF-A0A969XEK6-F1
#
_entry.id   AF-A0A969XEK6-F1
#
_cell.length_a   1.000
_cell.length_b   1.000
_cell.length_c   1.000
_cell.angle_alpha   90.00
_cell.angle_beta   90.00
_cell.angle_gamma   90.00
#
_symmetry.space_group_name_H-M   'P 1'
#
loop_
_entity.id
_entity.type
_entity.pdbx_description
1 polymer ?
#
loop_
_entity_poly.entity_id
_entity_poly.type
_entity_poly.pdbx_seq_one_letter_code
_entity_poly.pdbx_strand_id
1 'polypeptide(L)'
;MQVHLRQHIRTALQCSIKITHPDFSEDVIASTEDLSDTGVFVKHPELTKLKVGDIVYGQVQDMPTEAPVLMMEVMRITSKGAGFRFIQQ
;
A
#
# COMPACT_ATOMS: atom_id res chain seq x y z
N MET A 1 6.00 17.22 18.99
CA MET A 1 5.66 16.55 17.72
C MET A 1 6.94 15.95 17.16
N GLN A 2 7.12 14.64 17.24
CA GLN A 2 8.34 13.98 16.79
C GLN A 2 8.24 13.74 15.29
N VAL A 3 9.08 14.41 14.51
CA VAL A 3 9.12 14.27 13.05
C VAL A 3 9.95 13.03 12.75
N HIS A 4 9.32 11.90 12.45
CA HIS A 4 10.03 10.72 11.96
C HIS A 4 10.48 10.97 10.51
N LEU A 5 11.76 11.27 10.34
CA LEU A 5 12.40 11.38 9.03
C LEU A 5 12.60 9.97 8.42
N ARG A 6 12.53 9.87 7.09
CA ARG A 6 12.67 8.59 6.36
C ARG A 6 14.06 8.00 6.58
N GLN A 7 14.12 6.74 6.98
CA GLN A 7 15.38 6.01 7.20
C GLN A 7 15.69 4.99 6.09
N HIS A 8 14.68 4.52 5.34
CA HIS A 8 14.84 3.51 4.30
C HIS A 8 14.77 4.13 2.89
N ILE A 9 15.67 3.67 2.01
CA ILE A 9 15.66 4.03 0.59
C ILE A 9 14.39 3.48 -0.06
N ARG A 10 13.79 4.27 -0.94
CA ARG A 10 12.65 3.83 -1.78
C ARG A 10 13.14 3.55 -3.19
N THR A 11 12.87 2.34 -3.64
CA THR A 11 13.12 1.88 -5.00
C THR A 11 11.85 2.12 -5.83
N ALA A 12 11.98 2.84 -6.94
CA ALA A 12 10.89 2.94 -7.91
C ALA A 12 10.59 1.54 -8.45
N LEU A 13 9.36 1.08 -8.23
CA LEU A 13 8.95 -0.27 -8.61
C LEU A 13 7.47 -0.22 -8.95
N GLN A 14 7.15 -0.58 -10.18
CA GLN A 14 5.77 -0.65 -10.66
C GLN A 14 5.33 -2.10 -10.77
N CYS A 15 4.43 -2.50 -9.88
CA CYS A 15 3.81 -3.81 -9.83
C CYS A 15 2.29 -3.65 -9.75
N SER A 16 1.56 -4.64 -10.27
CA SER A 16 0.12 -4.77 -10.04
C SER A 16 -0.10 -5.30 -8.62
N ILE A 17 -0.99 -4.66 -7.86
CA ILE A 17 -1.30 -5.04 -6.49
C ILE A 17 -2.80 -4.98 -6.27
N LYS A 18 -3.36 -6.05 -5.70
CA LYS A 18 -4.73 -6.11 -5.22
C LYS A 18 -4.78 -5.59 -3.79
N ILE A 19 -5.67 -4.63 -3.52
CA ILE A 19 -5.91 -4.05 -2.19
C ILE A 19 -7.32 -4.38 -1.74
N THR A 20 -7.44 -5.02 -0.59
CA THR A 20 -8.70 -5.39 0.04
C THR A 20 -8.91 -4.59 1.32
N HIS A 21 -10.10 -4.00 1.48
CA HIS A 21 -10.53 -3.26 2.67
C HIS A 21 -12.05 -3.37 2.83
N PRO A 22 -12.59 -3.51 4.07
CA PRO A 22 -14.04 -3.66 4.28
C PRO A 22 -14.92 -2.51 3.76
N ASP A 23 -14.37 -1.28 3.69
CA ASP A 23 -15.11 -0.12 3.18
C ASP A 23 -15.16 -0.04 1.65
N PHE A 24 -14.45 -0.92 0.94
CA PHE A 24 -14.56 -1.04 -0.52
C PHE A 24 -15.62 -2.05 -0.89
N SER A 25 -16.41 -1.75 -1.92
CA SER A 25 -17.40 -2.69 -2.47
C SER A 25 -16.77 -3.91 -3.14
N GLU A 26 -15.53 -3.76 -3.63
CA GLU A 26 -14.76 -4.81 -4.30
C GLU A 26 -13.25 -4.60 -4.07
N ASP A 27 -12.46 -5.64 -4.33
CA ASP A 27 -11.00 -5.56 -4.30
C ASP A 27 -10.49 -4.56 -5.36
N VAL A 28 -9.57 -3.68 -4.96
CA VAL A 28 -9.02 -2.65 -5.83
C VAL A 28 -7.73 -3.17 -6.48
N ILE A 29 -7.71 -3.30 -7.80
CA ILE A 29 -6.49 -3.56 -8.58
C ILE A 29 -5.79 -2.22 -8.85
N ALA A 30 -4.60 -2.05 -8.27
CA ALA A 30 -3.85 -0.82 -8.27
C ALA A 30 -2.39 -1.03 -8.72
N SER A 31 -1.62 0.06 -8.79
CA SER A 31 -0.22 0.00 -9.19
C SER A 31 0.69 0.67 -8.17
N THR A 32 1.77 0.00 -7.77
CA THR A 32 2.79 0.60 -6.91
C THR A 32 3.56 1.69 -7.68
N GLU A 33 4.01 2.72 -6.98
CA GLU A 33 4.97 3.71 -7.53
C GLU A 33 6.38 3.42 -7.03
N ASP A 34 6.50 3.19 -5.72
CA ASP A 34 7.75 2.93 -5.05
C ASP A 34 7.55 1.97 -3.86
N LEU A 35 8.64 1.32 -3.46
CA LEU A 35 8.71 0.35 -2.39
C LEU A 35 9.98 0.59 -1.55
N SER A 36 9.89 0.32 -0.26
CA SER A 36 11.00 0.22 0.69
C SER A 36 10.79 -1.01 1.58
N ASP A 37 11.79 -1.37 2.38
CA ASP A 37 11.70 -2.50 3.31
C ASP A 37 10.51 -2.41 4.29
N THR A 38 10.08 -1.18 4.60
CA THR A 38 9.05 -0.93 5.62
C THR A 38 7.70 -0.51 5.04
N GLY A 39 7.58 -0.35 3.72
CA GLY A 39 6.31 0.10 3.14
C GLY A 39 6.37 0.50 1.68
N VAL A 40 5.19 0.79 1.13
CA VAL A 40 4.93 0.96 -0.30
C VAL A 40 4.08 2.21 -0.53
N PHE A 41 4.21 2.85 -1.70
CA PHE A 41 3.21 3.81 -2.17
C PHE A 41 2.44 3.22 -3.35
N VAL A 42 1.11 3.27 -3.27
CA VAL A 42 0.21 2.69 -4.27
C VAL A 42 -0.69 3.77 -4.85
N LYS A 43 -0.77 3.81 -6.18
CA LYS A 43 -1.61 4.73 -6.94
C LYS A 43 -2.91 4.08 -7.34
N HIS A 44 -4.01 4.66 -6.88
CA HIS A 44 -5.35 4.43 -7.39
C HIS A 44 -6.32 5.46 -6.79
N PRO A 45 -7.27 6.02 -7.55
CA PRO A 45 -8.22 7.01 -7.02
C PRO A 45 -9.06 6.50 -5.84
N GLU A 46 -9.49 5.24 -5.86
CA GLU A 46 -10.28 4.66 -4.76
C GLU A 46 -9.54 4.65 -3.42
N LEU A 47 -8.20 4.54 -3.43
CA LEU A 47 -7.40 4.55 -2.20
C LEU A 47 -7.42 5.91 -1.48
N THR A 48 -7.89 6.97 -2.15
CA THR A 48 -8.06 8.29 -1.53
C THR A 48 -9.24 8.34 -0.56
N LYS A 49 -10.12 7.32 -0.58
CA LYS A 49 -11.26 7.18 0.34
C LYS A 49 -10.90 6.57 1.70
N LEU A 50 -9.71 5.96 1.80
CA LEU A 50 -9.18 5.40 3.04
C LEU A 50 -8.83 6.51 4.05
N LYS A 51 -8.68 6.13 5.32
CA LYS A 51 -8.25 7.00 6.41
C LYS A 51 -6.88 6.57 6.92
N VAL A 52 -6.10 7.53 7.41
CA VAL A 52 -4.83 7.23 8.10
C VAL A 52 -5.13 6.36 9.33
N GLY A 53 -4.38 5.27 9.49
CA GLY A 53 -4.59 4.25 10.51
C GLY A 53 -5.44 3.06 10.08
N ASP A 54 -6.12 3.11 8.92
CA ASP A 54 -6.86 1.96 8.39
C ASP A 54 -5.91 0.81 8.09
N ILE A 55 -6.40 -0.42 8.29
CA ILE A 55 -5.66 -1.65 8.01
C ILE A 55 -6.20 -2.27 6.72
N VAL A 56 -5.34 -2.39 5.72
CA VAL A 56 -5.65 -3.02 4.44
C VAL A 56 -4.86 -4.31 4.25
N TYR A 57 -5.32 -5.15 3.33
CA TYR A 57 -4.57 -6.31 2.87
C TYR A 57 -4.12 -6.08 1.43
N GLY A 58 -2.84 -6.31 1.16
CA GLY A 58 -2.23 -6.14 -0.15
C GLY A 58 -1.65 -7.45 -0.67
N GLN A 59 -1.84 -7.73 -1.96
CA GLN A 59 -1.28 -8.91 -2.61
C GLN A 59 -0.77 -8.54 -4.00
N VAL A 60 0.51 -8.74 -4.25
CA VAL A 60 1.09 -8.56 -5.60
C VAL A 60 0.43 -9.54 -6.57
N GLN A 61 0.06 -9.03 -7.74
CA GLN A 61 -0.57 -9.81 -8.81
C GLN A 61 0.44 -10.14 -9.91
N ASP A 62 0.00 -10.91 -10.90
CA ASP A 62 0.77 -11.23 -12.11
C ASP A 62 2.09 -11.98 -11.84
N MET A 63 2.12 -12.76 -10.76
CA MET A 63 3.24 -13.63 -10.40
C MET A 63 2.98 -15.07 -10.88
N PRO A 64 4.04 -15.85 -11.21
CA PRO A 64 3.89 -17.27 -11.61
C PRO A 64 3.18 -18.14 -10.57
N THR A 65 3.26 -17.73 -9.31
CA THR A 65 2.60 -18.32 -8.15
C THR A 65 1.96 -17.21 -7.33
N GLU A 66 0.90 -17.53 -6.58
CA GLU A 66 0.24 -16.56 -5.72
C GLU A 66 1.22 -15.89 -4.74
N ALA A 67 1.24 -14.56 -4.73
CA ALA A 67 2.07 -13.79 -3.81
C ALA A 67 1.48 -13.83 -2.39
N PRO A 68 2.31 -13.68 -1.35
CA PRO A 68 1.80 -13.56 0.02
C PRO A 68 0.88 -12.34 0.16
N VAL A 69 -0.15 -12.50 0.99
CA VAL A 69 -1.00 -11.39 1.42
C VAL A 69 -0.31 -10.67 2.58
N LEU A 70 -0.07 -9.37 2.42
CA LEU A 70 0.55 -8.50 3.40
C LEU A 70 -0.51 -7.65 4.10
N MET A 71 -0.41 -7.53 5.42
CA MET A 71 -1.22 -6.58 6.18
C MET A 71 -0.48 -5.25 6.27
N MET A 72 -1.19 -4.15 6.01
CA MET A 72 -0.56 -2.83 5.91
C MET A 72 -1.42 -1.75 6.56
N GLU A 73 -0.76 -0.79 7.22
CA GLU A 73 -1.40 0.38 7.80
C GLU A 73 -1.30 1.58 6.85
N VAL A 74 -2.39 2.31 6.67
CA VAL A 74 -2.39 3.57 5.92
C VAL A 74 -1.65 4.64 6.72
N MET A 75 -0.51 5.10 6.20
CA MET A 75 0.29 6.15 6.84
C MET A 75 0.00 7.54 6.28
N ARG A 76 -0.44 7.63 5.02
CA ARG A 76 -0.75 8.90 4.36
C ARG A 76 -1.68 8.71 3.19
N ILE A 77 -2.54 9.70 2.95
CA ILE A 77 -3.38 9.83 1.76
C ILE A 77 -2.89 11.01 0.92
N THR A 78 -2.96 10.88 -0.40
CA THR A 78 -2.64 11.93 -1.36
C THR A 78 -3.67 11.95 -2.47
N SER A 79 -3.65 12.95 -3.34
CA SER A 79 -4.53 13.00 -4.52
C SER A 79 -4.28 11.87 -5.54
N LYS A 80 -3.14 11.17 -5.46
CA LYS A 80 -2.76 10.09 -6.40
C LYS A 80 -3.03 8.68 -5.85
N GLY A 81 -3.26 8.55 -4.55
CA GLY A 81 -3.33 7.26 -3.86
C GLY A 81 -2.81 7.35 -2.42
N ALA A 82 -2.31 6.25 -1.89
CA ALA A 82 -1.99 6.10 -0.47
C ALA A 82 -0.61 5.51 -0.23
N GLY A 83 0.03 5.92 0.87
CA GLY A 83 1.27 5.35 1.36
C GLY A 83 0.99 4.45 2.55
N PHE A 84 1.56 3.24 2.50
CA PHE A 84 1.32 2.20 3.48
C PHE A 84 2.62 1.80 4.19
N ARG A 85 2.50 1.37 5.44
CA ARG A 85 3.55 0.72 6.23
C ARG A 85 3.22 -0.77 6.36
N PHE A 86 4.21 -1.63 6.14
CA PHE A 86 4.04 -3.06 6.37
C PHE A 86 3.91 -3.35 7.87
N ILE A 87 2.95 -4.17 8.23
CA ILE A 87 2.84 -4.73 9.57
C ILE A 87 3.57 -6.07 9.53
N GLN A 88 4.78 -6.10 10.08
CA GLN A 88 5.52 -7.34 10.28
C GLN A 88 4.86 -8.11 11.44
N GLN A 89 4.60 -9.40 11.23
CA GLN A 89 4.29 -10.34 12.31
C GLN A 89 5.58 -10.94 12.86
#